data_AF-A0A6D1AEK8-F1
#
_entry.id   AF-A0A6D1AEK8-F1
#
_cell.length_a   1.000
_cell.length_b   1.000
_cell.length_c   1.000
_cell.angle_alpha   90.00
_cell.angle_beta   90.00
_cell.angle_gamma   90.00
#
_symmetry.space_group_name_H-M   'P 1'
#
loop_
_entity.id
_entity.type
_entity.pdbx_description
1 polymer ?
#
loop_
_entity_poly.entity_id
_entity_poly.type
_entity_poly.pdbx_seq_one_letter_code
_entity_poly.pdbx_strand_id
1 'polypeptide(L)'
;LMILAVPSGAIDSVLGQIRNILGTRKIKIVNVAKGIDSKTKKFFSDVLVEKFSDNIEHYCSILGPSFATEVFENALTMINIVGPNLGFLLEVSKTFNNKYFRLIINPNEKGSELFAAL
;
A
#
# COMPACT_ATOMS: atom_id res chain seq x y z
N LEU A 1 -4.10 -7.29 9.62
CA LEU A 1 -3.37 -6.71 8.48
C LEU A 1 -4.11 -7.08 7.20
N MET A 2 -4.45 -6.11 6.37
CA MET A 2 -5.12 -6.34 5.08
C MET A 2 -4.22 -5.81 3.95
N ILE A 3 -4.02 -6.60 2.89
CA ILE A 3 -3.26 -6.19 1.72
C ILE A 3 -4.24 -5.83 0.60
N LEU A 4 -4.20 -4.59 0.13
CA LEU A 4 -4.97 -4.12 -1.02
C LEU A 4 -4.13 -4.32 -2.29
N ALA A 5 -4.30 -5.50 -2.90
CA ALA A 5 -3.66 -5.91 -4.15
C ALA A 5 -4.67 -6.00 -5.31
N VAL A 6 -5.58 -5.01 -5.38
CA VAL A 6 -6.59 -4.92 -6.44
C VAL A 6 -6.13 -3.98 -7.54
N PRO A 7 -6.66 -4.09 -8.78
CA PRO A 7 -6.39 -3.11 -9.82
C PRO A 7 -6.67 -1.68 -9.34
N SER A 8 -5.84 -0.72 -9.74
CA SER A 8 -5.92 0.69 -9.31
C SER A 8 -7.32 1.30 -9.53
N GLY A 9 -7.95 1.02 -10.67
CA GLY A 9 -9.32 1.46 -10.98
C GLY A 9 -10.43 0.84 -10.12
N ALA A 10 -10.13 -0.23 -9.37
CA ALA A 10 -11.09 -0.93 -8.52
C ALA A 10 -10.99 -0.53 -7.03
N ILE A 11 -9.94 0.18 -6.62
CA ILE A 11 -9.68 0.52 -5.21
C ILE A 11 -10.88 1.21 -4.56
N ASP A 12 -11.40 2.25 -5.20
CA ASP A 12 -12.53 3.05 -4.69
C ASP A 12 -13.77 2.18 -4.40
N SER A 13 -14.13 1.29 -5.34
CA SER A 13 -15.27 0.38 -5.17
C SER A 13 -15.02 -0.64 -4.07
N VAL A 14 -13.82 -1.23 -4.04
CA VAL A 14 -13.43 -2.25 -3.05
C VAL A 14 -13.40 -1.66 -1.63
N LEU A 15 -12.87 -0.45 -1.45
CA LEU A 15 -12.91 0.24 -0.15
C LEU A 15 -14.34 0.47 0.33
N GLY A 16 -15.26 0.85 -0.57
CA GLY A 16 -16.69 0.98 -0.25
C GLY A 16 -17.31 -0.34 0.24
N GLN A 17 -17.00 -1.46 -0.43
CA GLN A 17 -17.48 -2.78 -0.02
C GLN A 17 -16.91 -3.19 1.34
N ILE A 18 -15.60 -2.97 1.55
CA ILE A 18 -14.95 -3.29 2.82
C ILE A 18 -15.54 -2.45 3.96
N ARG A 19 -15.82 -1.16 3.73
CA ARG A 19 -16.44 -0.28 4.74
C ARG A 19 -17.75 -0.87 5.27
N ASN A 20 -18.62 -1.32 4.35
CA ASN A 20 -19.91 -1.90 4.70
C ASN A 20 -19.78 -3.16 5.56
N ILE A 21 -18.70 -3.94 5.37
CA ILE A 21 -18.42 -5.15 6.15
C ILE A 21 -17.80 -4.81 7.51
N LEU A 22 -16.90 -3.82 7.57
CA LEU A 22 -16.18 -3.48 8.80
C LEU A 22 -17.03 -2.72 9.81
N GLY A 23 -18.04 -1.96 9.37
CA GLY A 23 -18.77 -1.05 10.25
C GLY A 23 -17.82 -0.02 10.88
N THR A 24 -17.68 -0.03 12.20
CA THR A 24 -16.77 0.85 12.95
C THR A 24 -15.40 0.23 13.24
N ARG A 25 -15.16 -1.01 12.82
CA ARG A 25 -13.89 -1.69 13.06
C ARG A 25 -12.77 -1.02 12.28
N LYS A 26 -11.66 -0.73 12.96
CA LYS A 26 -10.42 -0.26 12.35
C LYS A 26 -9.51 -1.42 11.98
N ILE A 27 -8.79 -1.26 10.87
CA ILE A 27 -7.82 -2.24 10.36
C ILE A 27 -6.51 -1.57 9.95
N LYS A 28 -5.42 -2.34 9.97
CA LYS A 28 -4.13 -1.96 9.38
C LYS A 28 -4.08 -2.38 7.91
N ILE A 29 -3.70 -1.46 7.02
CA ILE A 29 -3.73 -1.63 5.56
C ILE A 29 -2.34 -1.55 4.94
N VAL A 30 -2.04 -2.44 4.00
CA VAL A 30 -0.89 -2.36 3.10
C VAL A 30 -1.42 -2.22 1.67
N ASN A 31 -1.24 -1.08 1.04
CA ASN A 31 -1.54 -0.90 -0.37
C ASN A 31 -0.34 -1.36 -1.23
N VAL A 32 -0.61 -2.12 -2.29
CA VAL A 32 0.41 -2.47 -3.30
C VAL A 32 0.02 -2.06 -4.71
N ALA A 33 -1.18 -1.47 -4.88
CA ALA A 33 -1.57 -0.90 -6.15
C ALA A 33 -0.76 0.37 -6.44
N LYS A 34 -0.39 0.53 -7.71
CA LYS A 34 0.40 1.64 -8.22
C LYS A 34 -0.47 2.51 -9.13
N GLY A 35 -0.10 3.78 -9.28
CA GLY A 35 -0.82 4.74 -10.10
C GLY A 35 -1.54 5.81 -9.29
N ILE A 36 -2.39 6.54 -10.02
CA ILE A 36 -3.22 7.62 -9.51
C ILE A 36 -4.67 7.19 -9.69
N ASP A 37 -5.52 7.53 -8.72
CA ASP A 37 -6.95 7.26 -8.86
C ASP A 37 -7.53 8.03 -10.05
N SER A 38 -8.09 7.29 -11.01
CA SER A 38 -8.52 7.85 -12.29
C SER A 38 -9.64 8.89 -12.17
N LYS A 39 -10.43 8.83 -11.08
CA LYS A 39 -11.58 9.73 -10.83
C LYS A 39 -11.15 11.00 -10.10
N THR A 40 -10.47 10.85 -8.98
CA THR A 40 -10.07 11.97 -8.10
C THR A 40 -8.78 12.64 -8.54
N LYS A 41 -7.97 11.97 -9.38
CA LYS A 41 -6.62 12.39 -9.77
C LYS A 41 -5.67 12.53 -8.57
N LYS A 42 -5.96 11.83 -7.46
CA LYS A 42 -5.14 11.82 -6.24
C LYS A 42 -4.38 10.50 -6.11
N PHE A 43 -3.33 10.53 -5.30
CA PHE A 43 -2.63 9.33 -4.91
C PHE A 43 -3.47 8.46 -3.98
N PHE A 44 -3.16 7.16 -3.90
CA PHE A 44 -3.94 6.22 -3.11
C PHE A 44 -3.84 6.47 -1.60
N SER A 45 -2.72 7.00 -1.11
CA SER A 45 -2.60 7.50 0.27
C SER A 45 -3.69 8.53 0.60
N ASP A 46 -3.91 9.51 -0.29
CA ASP A 46 -4.94 10.54 -0.11
C ASP A 46 -6.35 9.94 -0.18
N VAL A 47 -6.60 9.03 -1.14
CA VAL A 47 -7.89 8.36 -1.27
C VAL A 47 -8.22 7.55 -0.01
N LEU A 48 -7.25 6.84 0.56
CA LEU A 48 -7.41 6.09 1.80
C LEU A 48 -7.76 7.00 2.98
N VAL A 49 -7.03 8.10 3.15
CA VAL A 49 -7.27 9.06 4.23
C VAL A 49 -8.63 9.76 4.07
N GLU A 50 -9.00 10.17 2.87
CA GLU A 50 -10.25 10.91 2.64
C GLU A 50 -11.50 10.03 2.74
N LYS A 51 -11.46 8.80 2.20
CA LYS A 51 -12.65 7.95 2.05
C LYS A 51 -12.74 6.82 3.08
N PHE A 52 -11.64 6.51 3.75
CA PHE A 52 -11.55 5.31 4.58
C PHE A 52 -10.93 5.55 5.96
N SER A 53 -10.75 6.82 6.38
CA SER A 53 -10.14 7.20 7.67
C SER A 53 -10.84 6.61 8.89
N ASP A 54 -12.17 6.49 8.88
CA ASP A 54 -12.94 5.90 10.00
C ASP A 54 -12.56 4.43 10.27
N ASN A 55 -12.10 3.71 9.24
CA ASN A 55 -11.77 2.29 9.29
C ASN A 55 -10.26 2.01 9.24
N ILE A 56 -9.41 3.03 9.21
CA ILE A 56 -7.95 2.88 9.20
C ILE A 56 -7.38 3.10 10.60
N GLU A 57 -6.65 2.10 11.08
CA GLU A 57 -5.77 2.23 12.24
C GLU A 57 -4.40 2.77 11.79
N HIS A 58 -3.78 2.07 10.84
CA HIS A 58 -2.52 2.45 10.19
C HIS A 58 -2.56 2.03 8.71
N TYR A 59 -1.84 2.75 7.87
CA TYR A 59 -1.64 2.35 6.48
C TYR A 59 -0.19 2.54 6.04
N CYS A 60 0.19 1.81 5.00
CA CYS A 60 1.41 2.00 4.26
C CYS A 60 1.22 1.54 2.81
N SER A 61 2.11 1.96 1.92
CA SER A 61 2.20 1.47 0.54
C SER A 61 3.55 0.81 0.29
N ILE A 62 3.58 -0.27 -0.50
CA ILE A 62 4.81 -0.89 -1.01
C ILE A 62 4.94 -0.52 -2.49
N LEU A 63 5.98 0.25 -2.83
CA LEU A 63 6.11 0.92 -4.12
C LEU A 63 7.52 0.77 -4.70
N GLY A 64 7.61 0.51 -5.99
CA GLY A 64 8.87 0.31 -6.73
C GLY A 64 8.83 -0.91 -7.66
N PRO A 65 9.94 -1.21 -8.37
CA PRO A 65 10.01 -2.35 -9.27
C PRO A 65 9.91 -3.66 -8.49
N SER A 66 9.03 -4.55 -8.97
CA SER A 66 8.72 -5.83 -8.34
C SER A 66 7.89 -6.66 -9.32
N PHE A 67 8.53 -7.15 -10.38
CA PHE A 67 7.84 -8.03 -11.31
C PHE A 67 7.37 -9.27 -10.54
N ALA A 68 6.06 -9.56 -10.61
CA ALA A 68 5.46 -10.59 -9.77
C ALA A 68 6.08 -11.98 -10.00
N THR A 69 6.46 -12.28 -11.24
CA THR A 69 7.17 -13.50 -11.63
C THR A 69 8.55 -13.60 -10.98
N GLU A 70 9.33 -12.52 -11.00
CA GLU A 70 10.66 -12.47 -10.37
C GLU A 70 10.57 -12.67 -8.85
N VAL A 71 9.60 -12.02 -8.20
CA VAL A 71 9.34 -12.20 -6.76
C VAL A 71 8.96 -13.64 -6.45
N PHE A 72 8.09 -14.25 -7.27
CA PHE A 72 7.66 -15.65 -7.13
C PHE A 72 8.83 -16.63 -7.30
N GLU A 73 9.75 -16.35 -8.21
CA GLU A 73 10.95 -17.15 -8.48
C GLU A 73 12.10 -16.91 -7.48
N ASN A 74 11.87 -16.13 -6.43
CA ASN A 74 12.88 -15.75 -5.44
C ASN A 74 14.08 -14.99 -6.04
N ALA A 75 13.87 -14.25 -7.12
CA ALA A 75 14.88 -13.29 -7.58
C ALA A 75 15.04 -12.19 -6.52
N LEU A 76 16.29 -11.73 -6.32
CA LEU A 76 16.58 -10.69 -5.34
C LEU A 76 15.81 -9.42 -5.67
N THR A 77 14.88 -9.05 -4.79
CA THR A 77 13.98 -7.92 -4.96
C THR A 77 14.10 -6.98 -3.77
N MET A 78 14.34 -5.71 -4.06
CA MET A 78 14.34 -4.63 -3.08
C MET A 78 13.32 -3.58 -3.51
N ILE A 79 12.43 -3.19 -2.60
CA ILE A 79 11.34 -2.28 -2.89
C ILE A 79 11.05 -1.36 -1.70
N ASN A 80 10.48 -0.18 -1.95
CA ASN A 80 10.22 0.77 -0.88
C ASN A 80 8.92 0.44 -0.14
N ILE A 81 8.90 0.75 1.15
CA ILE A 81 7.69 0.88 1.94
C ILE A 81 7.58 2.33 2.44
N VAL A 82 6.41 2.93 2.27
CA VAL A 82 6.12 4.32 2.63
C VAL A 82 4.82 4.43 3.42
N GLY A 83 4.71 5.45 4.26
CA GLY A 83 3.49 5.73 5.03
C GLY A 83 3.78 6.62 6.24
N PRO A 84 2.74 7.07 6.96
CA PRO A 84 2.90 8.08 8.00
C PRO A 84 3.39 7.54 9.35
N ASN A 85 3.28 6.23 9.61
CA ASN A 85 3.60 5.64 10.91
C ASN A 85 4.84 4.74 10.84
N LEU A 86 5.99 5.24 11.31
CA LEU A 86 7.25 4.50 11.29
C LEU A 86 7.18 3.15 12.01
N GLY A 87 6.47 3.06 13.13
CA GLY A 87 6.29 1.80 13.87
C GLY A 87 5.60 0.73 13.02
N PHE A 88 4.56 1.12 12.29
CA PHE A 88 3.85 0.26 11.36
C PHE A 88 4.72 -0.11 10.14
N LEU A 89 5.51 0.82 9.61
CA LEU A 89 6.46 0.51 8.53
C LEU A 89 7.49 -0.55 8.97
N LEU A 90 8.00 -0.46 10.20
CA LEU A 90 8.91 -1.45 10.77
C LEU A 90 8.22 -2.80 11.02
N GLU A 91 6.98 -2.80 11.52
CA GLU A 91 6.15 -4.00 11.69
C GLU A 91 5.96 -4.75 10.37
N VAL A 92 5.54 -4.02 9.32
CA VAL A 92 5.33 -4.57 7.97
C VAL A 92 6.64 -5.03 7.36
N SER A 93 7.72 -4.23 7.47
CA SER A 93 9.06 -4.60 6.99
C SER A 93 9.53 -5.90 7.62
N LYS A 94 9.40 -6.05 8.95
CA LYS A 94 9.76 -7.29 9.64
C LYS A 94 8.93 -8.49 9.17
N THR A 95 7.66 -8.27 8.85
CA THR A 95 6.74 -9.33 8.41
C THR A 95 7.08 -9.86 7.01
N PHE A 96 7.41 -8.97 6.06
CA PHE A 96 7.63 -9.37 4.65
C PHE A 96 9.11 -9.58 4.28
N ASN A 97 10.05 -9.03 5.05
CA ASN A 97 11.48 -9.19 4.77
C ASN A 97 11.91 -10.65 4.91
N ASN A 98 12.57 -11.17 3.88
CA ASN A 98 13.15 -12.51 3.87
C ASN A 98 14.50 -12.50 3.13
N LYS A 99 15.01 -13.69 2.79
CA LYS A 99 16.31 -13.84 2.09
C LYS A 99 16.33 -13.17 0.71
N TYR A 100 15.20 -13.14 0.02
CA TYR A 100 15.08 -12.71 -1.38
C TYR A 100 14.31 -11.40 -1.55
N PHE A 101 13.46 -11.03 -0.59
CA PHE A 101 12.62 -9.84 -0.65
C PHE A 101 12.94 -8.87 0.50
N ARG A 102 13.22 -7.61 0.17
CA ARG A 102 13.57 -6.55 1.13
C ARG A 102 12.73 -5.29 0.92
N LEU A 103 12.00 -4.91 1.96
CA LEU A 103 11.33 -3.63 2.14
C LEU A 103 12.31 -2.63 2.77
N ILE A 104 12.50 -1.50 2.10
CA ILE A 104 13.29 -0.36 2.56
C ILE A 104 12.37 0.79 2.87
N ILE A 105 12.46 1.33 4.08
CA ILE A 105 11.64 2.47 4.48
C ILE A 105 12.10 3.70 3.70
N ASN A 106 11.17 4.36 3.01
CA ASN A 106 11.42 5.63 2.33
C ASN A 106 10.57 6.72 3.00
N PRO A 107 11.17 7.84 3.46
CA PRO A 107 10.43 8.91 4.12
C PRO A 107 9.58 9.76 3.16
N ASN A 108 9.81 9.68 1.84
CA ASN A 108 9.09 10.45 0.84
C ASN A 108 7.96 9.65 0.21
N GLU A 109 6.81 9.63 0.88
CA GLU A 109 5.60 8.95 0.41
C GLU A 109 5.12 9.47 -0.95
N LYS A 110 4.89 10.79 -1.08
CA LYS A 110 4.35 11.39 -2.30
C LYS A 110 5.27 11.24 -3.51
N GLY A 111 6.58 11.37 -3.30
CA GLY A 111 7.56 11.09 -4.35
C GLY A 111 7.51 9.64 -4.80
N SER A 112 7.41 8.70 -3.85
CA SER A 112 7.32 7.27 -4.18
C SER A 112 6.04 6.92 -4.94
N GLU A 113 4.91 7.53 -4.59
CA GLU A 113 3.64 7.36 -5.31
C GLU A 113 3.71 7.95 -6.72
N LEU A 114 4.33 9.13 -6.88
CA LEU A 114 4.54 9.74 -8.19
C LEU A 114 5.38 8.84 -9.10
N PHE A 115 6.55 8.38 -8.64
CA PHE A 115 7.41 7.51 -9.45
C PHE A 115 6.80 6.13 -9.72
N ALA A 116 5.92 5.64 -8.86
CA ALA A 116 5.19 4.40 -9.12
C ALA A 116 4.03 4.57 -10.11
N ALA A 117 3.58 5.81 -10.35
CA ALA A 117 2.49 6.12 -11.27
C ALA A 117 2.96 6.45 -12.69
N LEU A 118 4.24 6.79 -12.86
CA LEU A 118 4.92 7.01 -14.15
C LEU A 118 5.37 5.67 -14.76
#